data_AF-A0A9D1JVP9-F1
#
_entry.id   AF-A0A9D1JVP9-F1
#
_cell.length_a   1.000
_cell.length_b   1.000
_cell.length_c   1.000
_cell.angle_alpha   90.00
_cell.angle_beta   90.00
_cell.angle_gamma   90.00
#
_symmetry.space_group_name_H-M   'P 1'
#
loop_
_entity.id
_entity.type
_entity.pdbx_description
1 polymer ?
#
loop_
_entity_poly.entity_id
_entity_poly.type
_entity_poly.pdbx_seq_one_letter_code
_entity_poly.pdbx_strand_id
1 'polypeptide(L)'
;MTEDKRIHWKSAIRISGAFVATIIGSGFASGQELVQFFTVYNIAGAVGAAIVSFLIYALFTSELFRFGKEQPPEKQSAFFTAYFGKRVGAALDWFCAIYIYGVFFIMLSGAGATMNQYFGVPNMVGSIIMAVVCAVTVLLGLKKLVDVMGAIGPVLVVATIVIGLYALIKNAGNLALVDETLPQMDFMKAAPNWFISGIIYPCFSYLTLTPVLPSMSAQAPNKRTSITAGIIGCLAFHLALLALVFAMFANLDVLGGKLVPNIALATVMDERVALVFSVMILLAIYSSACPMMWGTASKLFKDEHSLKYKLGTLALIAGGMVVSYFFPLDVLINFIFGLTGYAGAAIMAAMFVSKFILYRKKKMLKGENNEVH
;
A
#
# COMPACT_ATOMS: atom_id res chain seq x y z
N MET A 1 -17.28 17.66 29.31
CA MET A 1 -15.80 17.47 29.24
C MET A 1 -15.33 16.01 29.37
N THR A 2 -16.20 15.05 29.68
CA THR A 2 -15.85 13.62 29.85
C THR A 2 -15.97 12.77 28.57
N GLU A 3 -16.76 13.20 27.58
CA GLU A 3 -16.93 12.48 26.30
C GLU A 3 -15.67 12.47 25.41
N ASP A 4 -14.81 13.50 25.49
CA ASP A 4 -13.64 13.66 24.62
C ASP A 4 -12.50 12.66 24.95
N LYS A 5 -12.60 11.94 26.08
CA LYS A 5 -11.60 10.94 26.51
C LYS A 5 -12.05 9.50 26.37
N ARG A 6 -13.30 9.20 26.01
CA ARG A 6 -13.78 7.82 25.86
C ARG A 6 -13.36 7.23 24.52
N ILE A 7 -12.95 5.98 24.50
CA ILE A 7 -12.72 5.24 23.24
C ILE A 7 -14.07 4.72 22.75
N HIS A 8 -14.48 5.14 21.55
CA HIS A 8 -15.67 4.62 20.89
C HIS A 8 -15.29 3.38 20.06
N TRP A 9 -15.29 2.21 20.69
CA TRP A 9 -14.80 0.95 20.11
C TRP A 9 -15.42 0.59 18.76
N LYS A 10 -16.73 0.80 18.57
CA LYS A 10 -17.41 0.54 17.29
C LYS A 10 -16.81 1.40 16.16
N SER A 11 -16.60 2.68 16.40
CA SER A 11 -15.97 3.59 15.43
C SER A 11 -14.50 3.25 15.22
N ALA A 12 -13.78 2.88 16.30
CA ALA A 12 -12.39 2.47 16.20
C ALA A 12 -12.22 1.26 15.28
N ILE A 13 -12.98 0.19 15.51
CA ILE A 13 -12.93 -1.04 14.70
C ILE A 13 -13.31 -0.75 13.24
N ARG A 14 -14.35 0.05 12.99
CA ARG A 14 -14.75 0.43 11.62
C ARG A 14 -13.63 1.15 10.88
N ILE A 15 -13.00 2.13 11.54
CA ILE A 15 -11.91 2.92 10.94
C ILE A 15 -10.65 2.04 10.76
N SER A 16 -10.33 1.17 11.73
CA SER A 16 -9.25 0.20 11.59
C SER A 16 -9.46 -0.75 10.41
N GLY A 17 -10.67 -1.27 10.23
CA GLY A 17 -10.99 -2.13 9.09
C GLY A 17 -10.86 -1.40 7.75
N ALA A 18 -11.35 -0.15 7.67
CA ALA A 18 -11.18 0.68 6.48
C ALA A 18 -9.69 0.98 6.20
N PHE A 19 -8.90 1.25 7.24
CA PHE A 19 -7.46 1.44 7.15
C PHE A 19 -6.76 0.19 6.60
N VAL A 20 -7.03 -1.00 7.17
CA VAL A 20 -6.46 -2.27 6.70
C VAL A 20 -6.84 -2.55 5.25
N ALA A 21 -8.11 -2.34 4.88
CA ALA A 21 -8.58 -2.50 3.51
C ALA A 21 -7.97 -1.49 2.52
N THR A 22 -7.52 -0.32 3.00
CA THR A 22 -6.84 0.69 2.18
C THR A 22 -5.37 0.35 1.97
N ILE A 23 -4.71 -0.25 2.98
CA ILE A 23 -3.29 -0.65 2.89
C ILE A 23 -3.13 -1.94 2.11
N ILE A 24 -3.99 -2.93 2.35
CA ILE A 24 -3.91 -4.20 1.64
C ILE A 24 -4.45 -4.00 0.23
N GLY A 25 -3.52 -3.70 -0.68
CA GLY A 25 -3.76 -3.62 -2.10
C GLY A 25 -3.38 -4.91 -2.82
N SER A 26 -3.36 -4.82 -4.15
CA SER A 26 -2.96 -5.92 -5.04
C SER A 26 -1.51 -6.37 -4.85
N GLY A 27 -0.58 -5.49 -4.44
CA GLY A 27 0.81 -5.84 -4.12
C GLY A 27 0.89 -6.86 -2.99
N PHE A 28 0.24 -6.56 -1.87
CA PHE A 28 0.07 -7.47 -0.73
C PHE A 28 -0.70 -8.75 -1.12
N ALA A 29 -1.80 -8.62 -1.86
CA ALA A 29 -2.64 -9.75 -2.26
C ALA A 29 -1.94 -10.70 -3.25
N SER A 30 -1.05 -10.19 -4.11
CA SER A 30 -0.20 -11.03 -4.97
C SER A 30 0.84 -11.81 -4.18
N GLY A 31 1.31 -11.24 -3.06
CA GLY A 31 2.37 -11.78 -2.22
C GLY A 31 3.78 -11.36 -2.66
N GLN A 32 3.96 -10.77 -3.83
CA GLN A 32 5.29 -10.45 -4.37
C GLN A 32 6.02 -9.41 -3.54
N GLU A 33 5.28 -8.44 -3.02
CA GLU A 33 5.77 -7.44 -2.09
C GLU A 33 6.27 -8.07 -0.78
N LEU A 34 5.53 -9.05 -0.25
CA LEU A 34 5.88 -9.73 1.00
C LEU A 34 7.16 -10.56 0.86
N VAL A 35 7.34 -11.20 -0.30
CA VAL A 35 8.57 -11.92 -0.61
C VAL A 35 9.77 -10.98 -0.52
N GLN A 36 9.76 -9.88 -1.28
CA GLN A 36 10.94 -9.02 -1.41
C GLN A 36 11.28 -8.20 -0.17
N PHE A 37 10.28 -7.88 0.66
CA PHE A 37 10.48 -7.05 1.86
C PHE A 37 10.62 -7.87 3.15
N PHE A 38 10.19 -9.13 3.19
CA PHE A 38 10.21 -9.92 4.42
C PHE A 38 10.78 -11.33 4.21
N THR A 39 10.21 -12.13 3.31
CA THR A 39 10.55 -13.55 3.18
C THR A 39 12.01 -13.77 2.82
N VAL A 40 12.61 -12.93 1.97
CA VAL A 40 14.02 -13.03 1.56
C VAL A 40 15.06 -12.90 2.68
N TYR A 41 14.65 -12.55 3.91
CA TYR A 41 15.54 -12.33 5.03
C TYR A 41 15.51 -13.43 6.09
N ASN A 42 14.96 -14.61 5.80
CA ASN A 42 14.70 -15.70 6.75
C ASN A 42 13.71 -15.33 7.87
N ILE A 43 13.36 -16.29 8.72
CA ILE A 43 12.34 -16.09 9.77
C ILE A 43 12.75 -14.97 10.74
N ALA A 44 13.99 -14.97 11.23
CA ALA A 44 14.45 -13.98 12.20
C ALA A 44 14.48 -12.57 11.59
N GLY A 45 15.00 -12.44 10.36
CA GLY A 45 15.01 -11.18 9.64
C GLY A 45 13.61 -10.68 9.31
N ALA A 46 12.70 -11.56 8.87
CA ALA A 46 11.31 -11.20 8.59
C ALA A 46 10.57 -10.69 9.84
N VAL A 47 10.72 -11.36 10.98
CA VAL A 47 10.13 -10.92 12.26
C VAL A 47 10.72 -9.57 12.68
N GLY A 48 12.05 -9.40 12.59
CA GLY A 48 12.71 -8.14 12.86
C GLY A 48 12.21 -6.99 11.97
N ALA A 49 12.10 -7.24 10.66
CA ALA A 49 11.58 -6.28 9.70
C ALA A 49 10.12 -5.91 9.99
N ALA A 50 9.28 -6.90 10.33
CA ALA A 50 7.88 -6.67 10.69
C ALA A 50 7.73 -5.82 11.96
N ILE A 51 8.58 -6.00 12.96
CA ILE A 51 8.59 -5.17 14.18
C ILE A 51 8.99 -3.73 13.85
N VAL A 52 10.08 -3.53 13.11
CA VAL A 52 10.53 -2.18 12.70
C VAL A 52 9.46 -1.48 11.87
N SER A 53 8.89 -2.20 10.89
CA SER A 53 7.78 -1.75 10.06
C SER A 53 6.58 -1.36 10.91
N PHE A 54 6.19 -2.18 11.90
CA PHE A 54 5.07 -1.90 12.78
C PHE A 54 5.28 -0.61 13.58
N LEU A 55 6.46 -0.40 14.14
CA LEU A 55 6.77 0.81 14.91
C LEU A 55 6.65 2.06 14.04
N ILE A 56 7.20 2.02 12.83
CA ILE A 56 7.14 3.15 11.89
C ILE A 56 5.70 3.36 11.39
N TYR A 57 4.98 2.28 11.09
CA TYR A 57 3.55 2.34 10.78
C TYR A 57 2.77 3.02 11.91
N ALA A 58 2.92 2.55 13.15
CA ALA A 58 2.21 3.12 14.29
C ALA A 58 2.51 4.62 14.49
N LEU A 59 3.79 5.02 14.35
CA LEU A 59 4.21 6.41 14.47
C LEU A 59 3.59 7.30 13.39
N PHE A 60 3.67 6.90 12.13
CA PHE A 60 3.23 7.73 11.01
C PHE A 60 1.70 7.75 10.88
N THR A 61 1.03 6.62 11.10
CA THR A 61 -0.44 6.57 11.17
C THR A 61 -0.96 7.46 12.28
N SER A 62 -0.34 7.43 13.48
CA SER A 62 -0.73 8.32 14.58
C SER A 62 -0.61 9.79 14.19
N GLU A 63 0.40 10.14 13.40
CA GLU A 63 0.59 11.50 12.91
C GLU A 63 -0.45 11.92 11.87
N LEU A 64 -0.66 11.10 10.83
CA LEU A 64 -1.69 11.36 9.82
C LEU A 64 -3.08 11.46 10.44
N PHE A 65 -3.38 10.56 11.39
CA PHE A 65 -4.67 10.53 12.04
C PHE A 65 -4.88 11.73 12.96
N ARG A 66 -3.83 12.15 13.68
CA ARG A 66 -3.84 13.40 14.43
C ARG A 66 -4.08 14.59 13.50
N PHE A 67 -3.33 14.67 12.40
CA PHE A 67 -3.45 15.75 11.43
C PHE A 67 -4.89 15.85 10.89
N GLY A 68 -5.48 14.73 10.48
CA GLY A 68 -6.86 14.69 10.01
C GLY A 68 -7.89 15.17 11.04
N LYS A 69 -7.70 14.85 12.33
CA LYS A 69 -8.57 15.32 13.41
C LYS A 69 -8.41 16.80 13.75
N GLU A 70 -7.23 17.36 13.50
CA GLU A 70 -6.89 18.75 13.87
C GLU A 70 -7.11 19.74 12.71
N GLN A 71 -7.20 19.27 11.46
CA GLN A 71 -7.41 20.11 10.29
C GLN A 71 -8.86 20.17 9.83
N PRO A 72 -9.30 21.33 9.31
CA PRO A 72 -10.60 21.43 8.66
C PRO A 72 -10.62 20.58 7.38
N PRO A 73 -11.80 20.11 6.93
CA PRO A 73 -11.95 19.18 5.79
C PRO A 73 -11.17 19.58 4.53
N GLU A 74 -11.13 20.86 4.21
CA GLU A 74 -10.51 21.39 2.99
C GLU A 74 -8.97 21.30 3.02
N LYS A 75 -8.37 21.06 4.19
CA LYS A 75 -6.92 20.98 4.40
C LYS A 75 -6.42 19.58 4.74
N GLN A 76 -7.31 18.60 4.89
CA GLN A 76 -6.93 17.24 5.29
C GLN A 76 -6.07 16.52 4.24
N SER A 77 -6.25 16.82 2.96
CA SER A 77 -5.40 16.31 1.87
C SER A 77 -4.08 17.08 1.69
N ALA A 78 -3.95 18.28 2.27
CA ALA A 78 -2.80 19.17 2.09
C ALA A 78 -1.66 18.89 3.10
N PHE A 79 -1.43 17.62 3.41
CA PHE A 79 -0.50 17.18 4.44
C PHE A 79 0.93 17.71 4.24
N PHE A 80 1.51 17.50 3.05
CA PHE A 80 2.88 17.94 2.78
C PHE A 80 3.02 19.46 2.81
N THR A 81 2.03 20.19 2.30
CA THR A 81 2.03 21.66 2.36
C THR A 81 1.99 22.18 3.79
N ALA A 82 1.29 21.50 4.70
CA ALA A 82 1.24 21.90 6.11
C ALA A 82 2.58 21.70 6.84
N TYR A 83 3.34 20.66 6.51
CA TYR A 83 4.64 20.37 7.15
C TYR A 83 5.83 21.05 6.48
N PHE A 84 5.81 21.23 5.17
CA PHE A 84 6.97 21.69 4.40
C PHE A 84 6.77 23.06 3.73
N GLY A 85 5.58 23.65 3.88
CA GLY A 85 5.22 24.90 3.22
C GLY A 85 4.88 24.71 1.74
N LYS A 86 4.47 25.78 1.06
CA LYS A 86 3.88 25.73 -0.29
C LYS A 86 4.81 25.15 -1.35
N ARG A 87 6.10 25.53 -1.35
CA ARG A 87 7.05 25.14 -2.41
C ARG A 87 7.44 23.67 -2.31
N VAL A 88 7.98 23.27 -1.16
CA VAL A 88 8.41 21.88 -0.94
C VAL A 88 7.20 20.94 -0.89
N GLY A 89 6.09 21.37 -0.27
CA GLY A 89 4.85 20.61 -0.28
C GLY A 89 4.35 20.30 -1.69
N ALA A 90 4.32 21.30 -2.58
CA ALA A 90 3.92 21.09 -3.97
C ALA A 90 4.87 20.16 -4.75
N ALA A 91 6.18 20.21 -4.46
CA ALA A 91 7.15 19.29 -5.05
C ALA A 91 6.90 17.84 -4.60
N LEU A 92 6.62 17.63 -3.31
CA LEU A 92 6.26 16.32 -2.77
C LEU A 92 4.92 15.80 -3.31
N ASP A 93 3.93 16.67 -3.50
CA ASP A 93 2.66 16.33 -4.13
C ASP A 93 2.87 15.85 -5.58
N TRP A 94 3.77 16.49 -6.34
CA TRP A 94 4.13 16.05 -7.69
C TRP A 94 4.92 14.75 -7.69
N PHE A 95 5.86 14.59 -6.76
CA PHE A 95 6.58 13.34 -6.56
C PHE A 95 5.61 12.18 -6.30
N CYS A 96 4.61 12.37 -5.42
CA CYS A 96 3.59 11.35 -5.17
C CYS A 96 2.74 11.05 -6.41
N ALA A 97 2.41 12.06 -7.22
CA ALA A 97 1.67 11.84 -8.47
C ALA A 97 2.47 11.01 -9.51
N ILE A 98 3.78 11.25 -9.61
CA ILE A 98 4.69 10.46 -10.45
C ILE A 98 4.81 9.03 -9.89
N TYR A 99 4.96 8.90 -8.57
CA TYR A 99 5.00 7.61 -7.91
C TYR A 99 3.73 6.79 -8.16
N ILE A 100 2.53 7.40 -8.00
CA ILE A 100 1.23 6.76 -8.29
C ILE A 100 1.17 6.22 -9.73
N TYR A 101 1.72 6.96 -10.69
CA TYR A 101 1.84 6.49 -12.07
C TYR A 101 2.82 5.31 -12.20
N GLY A 102 3.92 5.32 -11.45
CA GLY A 102 4.81 4.16 -11.32
C GLY A 102 4.09 2.93 -10.74
N VAL A 103 3.23 3.11 -9.74
CA VAL A 103 2.41 2.01 -9.20
C VAL A 103 1.42 1.48 -10.25
N PHE A 104 0.91 2.33 -11.14
CA PHE A 104 0.09 1.88 -12.27
C PHE A 104 0.84 0.90 -13.19
N PHE A 105 2.16 1.06 -13.39
CA PHE A 105 2.97 0.07 -14.13
C PHE A 105 3.00 -1.29 -13.43
N ILE A 106 3.17 -1.28 -12.10
CA ILE A 106 3.09 -2.49 -11.27
C ILE A 106 1.72 -3.15 -11.42
N MET A 107 0.63 -2.37 -11.49
CA MET A 107 -0.72 -2.91 -11.69
C MET A 107 -0.87 -3.63 -13.03
N LEU A 108 -0.41 -3.03 -14.13
CA LEU A 108 -0.47 -3.66 -15.46
C LEU A 108 0.37 -4.94 -15.51
N SER A 109 1.58 -4.91 -14.98
CA SER A 109 2.47 -6.08 -14.93
C SER A 109 1.90 -7.16 -14.00
N GLY A 110 1.29 -6.75 -12.88
CA GLY A 110 0.62 -7.64 -11.94
C GLY A 110 -0.59 -8.34 -12.54
N ALA A 111 -1.37 -7.67 -13.38
CA ALA A 111 -2.49 -8.29 -14.09
C ALA A 111 -1.99 -9.34 -15.09
N GLY A 112 -0.92 -9.00 -15.84
CA GLY A 112 -0.23 -9.92 -16.73
C GLY A 112 0.27 -11.17 -16.01
N ALA A 113 1.04 -10.98 -14.93
CA ALA A 113 1.59 -12.05 -14.11
C ALA A 113 0.49 -12.94 -13.50
N THR A 114 -0.59 -12.33 -12.99
CA THR A 114 -1.74 -13.06 -12.43
C THR A 114 -2.41 -13.93 -13.49
N MET A 115 -2.67 -13.36 -14.67
CA MET A 115 -3.30 -14.11 -15.74
C MET A 115 -2.39 -15.22 -16.29
N ASN A 116 -1.10 -14.94 -16.43
CA ASN A 116 -0.13 -15.93 -16.88
C ASN A 116 0.01 -17.08 -15.89
N GLN A 117 0.18 -16.77 -14.60
CA GLN A 117 0.43 -17.79 -13.60
C GLN A 117 -0.74 -18.74 -13.41
N TYR A 118 -1.98 -18.25 -13.49
CA TYR A 118 -3.17 -19.08 -13.27
C TYR A 118 -3.78 -19.64 -14.58
N PHE A 119 -3.93 -18.81 -15.62
CA PHE A 119 -4.59 -19.22 -16.87
C PHE A 119 -3.61 -19.63 -17.98
N GLY A 120 -2.30 -19.46 -17.77
CA GLY A 120 -1.27 -19.82 -18.76
C GLY A 120 -1.18 -18.87 -19.97
N VAL A 121 -1.97 -17.80 -20.02
CA VAL A 121 -1.94 -16.84 -21.13
C VAL A 121 -0.68 -15.98 -21.09
N PRO A 122 -0.14 -15.47 -22.22
CA PRO A 122 1.04 -14.61 -22.19
C PRO A 122 0.82 -13.36 -21.30
N ASN A 123 1.84 -12.96 -20.54
CA ASN A 123 1.78 -11.79 -19.63
C ASN A 123 1.19 -10.54 -20.31
N MET A 124 1.62 -10.27 -21.54
CA MET A 124 1.16 -9.14 -22.33
C MET A 124 -0.36 -9.12 -22.52
N VAL A 125 -0.99 -10.28 -22.70
CA VAL A 125 -2.46 -10.37 -22.87
C VAL A 125 -3.17 -9.87 -21.62
N GLY A 126 -2.73 -10.31 -20.43
CA GLY A 126 -3.32 -9.86 -19.17
C GLY A 126 -3.11 -8.37 -18.91
N SER A 127 -1.93 -7.85 -19.24
CA SER A 127 -1.64 -6.41 -19.16
C SER A 127 -2.51 -5.59 -20.13
N ILE A 128 -2.69 -6.04 -21.37
CA ILE A 128 -3.56 -5.38 -22.37
C ILE A 128 -5.01 -5.35 -21.88
N ILE A 129 -5.54 -6.47 -21.39
CA ILE A 129 -6.91 -6.54 -20.87
C ILE A 129 -7.10 -5.51 -19.76
N MET A 130 -6.17 -5.47 -18.81
CA MET A 130 -6.23 -4.51 -17.69
C MET A 130 -6.14 -3.06 -18.18
N ALA A 131 -5.25 -2.77 -19.14
CA ALA A 131 -5.10 -1.44 -19.72
C ALA A 131 -6.37 -0.97 -20.44
N VAL A 132 -7.01 -1.86 -21.23
CA VAL A 132 -8.27 -1.55 -21.94
C VAL A 132 -9.39 -1.28 -20.95
N VAL A 133 -9.58 -2.14 -19.96
CA VAL A 133 -10.63 -1.97 -18.95
C VAL A 133 -10.39 -0.68 -18.16
N CYS A 134 -9.14 -0.38 -17.79
CA CYS A 134 -8.78 0.88 -17.15
C CYS A 134 -9.08 2.10 -18.04
N ALA A 135 -8.72 2.05 -19.33
CA ALA A 135 -8.98 3.13 -20.27
C ALA A 135 -10.48 3.42 -20.38
N VAL A 136 -11.30 2.39 -20.56
CA VAL A 136 -12.76 2.52 -20.63
C VAL A 136 -13.29 3.16 -19.34
N THR A 137 -12.87 2.67 -18.18
CA THR A 137 -13.30 3.18 -16.87
C THR A 137 -12.95 4.65 -16.67
N VAL A 138 -11.71 5.04 -16.93
CA VAL A 138 -11.24 6.41 -16.71
C VAL A 138 -11.90 7.38 -17.69
N LEU A 139 -12.09 6.98 -18.94
CA LEU A 139 -12.69 7.83 -19.98
C LEU A 139 -14.21 8.01 -19.83
N LEU A 140 -14.91 7.04 -19.22
CA LEU A 140 -16.35 7.15 -18.93
C LEU A 140 -16.66 7.94 -17.65
N GLY A 141 -15.65 8.31 -16.88
CA GLY A 141 -15.77 9.05 -15.62
C GLY A 141 -15.81 8.12 -14.42
N LEU A 142 -14.78 8.22 -13.58
CA LEU A 142 -14.51 7.29 -12.47
C LEU A 142 -15.61 7.30 -11.39
N LYS A 143 -16.35 8.40 -11.21
CA LYS A 143 -17.27 8.62 -10.07
C LYS A 143 -18.28 7.48 -9.84
N LYS A 144 -18.83 6.86 -10.90
CA LYS A 144 -19.79 5.75 -10.75
C LYS A 144 -19.14 4.40 -10.44
N LEU A 145 -17.85 4.24 -10.74
CA LEU A 145 -17.12 2.99 -10.57
C LEU A 145 -16.45 2.90 -9.20
N VAL A 146 -16.12 4.04 -8.57
CA VAL A 146 -15.56 4.08 -7.20
C VAL A 146 -16.45 3.34 -6.20
N ASP A 147 -17.77 3.47 -6.32
CA ASP A 147 -18.72 2.86 -5.39
C ASP A 147 -18.75 1.31 -5.50
N VAL A 148 -18.54 0.77 -6.71
CA VAL A 148 -18.48 -0.68 -6.95
C VAL A 148 -17.15 -1.28 -6.49
N MET A 149 -16.07 -0.50 -6.57
CA MET A 149 -14.72 -0.93 -6.22
C MET A 149 -14.49 -1.03 -4.70
N GLY A 150 -15.28 -0.34 -3.88
CA GLY A 150 -15.11 -0.27 -2.43
C GLY A 150 -15.33 -1.57 -1.65
N ALA A 151 -16.09 -2.53 -2.20
CA ALA A 151 -16.37 -3.80 -1.52
C ALA A 151 -15.28 -4.87 -1.72
N ILE A 152 -14.40 -4.70 -2.72
CA ILE A 152 -13.41 -5.71 -3.11
C ILE A 152 -12.32 -5.85 -2.04
N GLY A 153 -11.85 -4.73 -1.48
CA GLY A 153 -10.76 -4.70 -0.52
C GLY A 153 -10.99 -5.60 0.71
N PRO A 154 -12.07 -5.42 1.48
CA PRO A 154 -12.33 -6.24 2.67
C PRO A 154 -12.43 -7.75 2.38
N VAL A 155 -13.08 -8.14 1.28
CA VAL A 155 -13.22 -9.55 0.90
C VAL A 155 -11.87 -10.16 0.53
N LEU A 156 -11.03 -9.41 -0.20
CA LEU A 156 -9.68 -9.82 -0.56
C LEU A 156 -8.78 -10.02 0.67
N VAL A 157 -8.86 -9.11 1.66
CA VAL A 157 -8.12 -9.22 2.92
C VAL A 157 -8.43 -10.54 3.62
N VAL A 158 -9.72 -10.84 3.79
CA VAL A 158 -10.16 -12.06 4.47
C VAL A 158 -9.70 -13.31 3.71
N ALA A 159 -9.93 -13.35 2.40
CA ALA A 159 -9.52 -14.51 1.58
C ALA A 159 -8.01 -14.76 1.63
N THR A 160 -7.21 -13.69 1.51
CA THR A 160 -5.75 -13.80 1.55
C THR A 160 -5.29 -14.37 2.91
N ILE A 161 -5.82 -13.86 4.02
CA ILE A 161 -5.48 -14.36 5.37
C ILE A 161 -5.88 -15.84 5.53
N VAL A 162 -7.08 -16.23 5.10
CA VAL A 162 -7.55 -17.62 5.20
C VAL A 162 -6.64 -18.57 4.41
N ILE A 163 -6.29 -18.20 3.18
CA ILE A 163 -5.37 -18.98 2.33
C ILE A 163 -3.99 -19.11 3.00
N GLY A 164 -3.43 -17.99 3.49
CA GLY A 164 -2.15 -17.99 4.19
C GLY A 164 -2.15 -18.89 5.42
N LEU A 165 -3.14 -18.74 6.30
CA LEU A 165 -3.26 -19.55 7.51
C LEU A 165 -3.43 -21.04 7.19
N TYR A 166 -4.24 -21.38 6.18
CA TYR A 166 -4.40 -22.77 5.76
C TYR A 166 -3.07 -23.36 5.26
N ALA A 167 -2.39 -22.67 4.35
CA ALA A 167 -1.11 -23.13 3.78
C ALA A 167 -0.01 -23.23 4.84
N LEU A 168 0.01 -22.30 5.81
CA LEU A 168 0.91 -22.35 6.97
C LEU A 168 0.64 -23.58 7.83
N ILE A 169 -0.62 -23.83 8.22
CA ILE A 169 -0.97 -24.95 9.11
C ILE A 169 -0.67 -26.28 8.42
N LYS A 170 -1.00 -26.41 7.12
CA LYS A 170 -0.79 -27.64 6.36
C LYS A 170 0.69 -28.03 6.26
N ASN A 171 1.57 -27.06 6.08
CA ASN A 171 3.00 -27.28 5.83
C ASN A 171 3.91 -26.73 6.94
N ALA A 172 3.39 -26.57 8.16
CA ALA A 172 4.12 -25.95 9.28
C ALA A 172 5.46 -26.65 9.59
N GLY A 173 5.58 -27.95 9.32
CA GLY A 173 6.82 -28.71 9.49
C GLY A 173 8.00 -28.19 8.65
N ASN A 174 7.71 -27.57 7.49
CA ASN A 174 8.74 -27.05 6.59
C ASN A 174 9.40 -25.77 7.10
N LEU A 175 8.86 -25.14 8.16
CA LEU A 175 9.48 -23.96 8.78
C LEU A 175 10.90 -24.28 9.31
N ALA A 176 11.16 -25.53 9.70
CA ALA A 176 12.48 -25.97 10.15
C ALA A 176 13.53 -26.02 9.01
N LEU A 177 13.09 -26.04 7.75
CA LEU A 177 13.93 -26.17 6.56
C LEU A 177 14.20 -24.83 5.87
N VAL A 178 13.71 -23.71 6.42
CA VAL A 178 13.77 -22.39 5.78
C VAL A 178 15.21 -21.95 5.54
N ASP A 179 16.09 -22.10 6.53
CA ASP A 179 17.48 -21.64 6.41
C ASP A 179 18.28 -22.45 5.37
N GLU A 180 17.87 -23.69 5.08
CA GLU A 180 18.45 -24.53 4.02
C GLU A 180 17.86 -24.23 2.64
N THR A 181 16.54 -24.00 2.58
CA THR A 181 15.79 -23.91 1.31
C THR A 181 15.79 -22.51 0.73
N LEU A 182 15.63 -21.48 1.56
CA LEU A 182 15.52 -20.08 1.11
C LEU A 182 16.73 -19.59 0.30
N PRO A 183 17.99 -19.92 0.63
CA PRO A 183 19.15 -19.49 -0.16
C PRO A 183 19.17 -20.04 -1.59
N GLN A 184 18.39 -21.10 -1.88
CA GLN A 184 18.27 -21.71 -3.21
C GLN A 184 17.22 -21.00 -4.08
N MET A 185 16.42 -20.10 -3.48
CA MET A 185 15.38 -19.35 -4.18
C MET A 185 15.95 -18.07 -4.79
N ASP A 186 15.70 -17.86 -6.08
CA ASP A 186 16.10 -16.63 -6.79
C ASP A 186 15.05 -15.53 -6.62
N PHE A 187 14.99 -14.97 -5.40
CA PHE A 187 14.09 -13.87 -5.07
C PHE A 187 14.81 -12.52 -5.03
N MET A 188 14.21 -11.51 -5.65
CA MET A 188 14.67 -10.13 -5.54
C MET A 188 14.52 -9.59 -4.12
N LYS A 189 15.45 -8.74 -3.70
CA LYS A 189 15.45 -8.10 -2.38
C LYS A 189 15.20 -6.61 -2.52
N ALA A 190 14.13 -6.09 -1.92
CA ALA A 190 13.82 -4.67 -2.01
C ALA A 190 14.79 -3.78 -1.20
N ALA A 191 15.52 -4.38 -0.24
CA ALA A 191 16.52 -3.72 0.57
C ALA A 191 17.77 -4.61 0.78
N PRO A 192 18.93 -4.03 1.14
CA PRO A 192 20.13 -4.81 1.39
C PRO A 192 20.07 -5.69 2.65
N ASN A 193 19.22 -5.35 3.62
CA ASN A 193 19.03 -6.14 4.85
C ASN A 193 17.62 -5.93 5.45
N TRP A 194 17.25 -6.81 6.37
CA TRP A 194 15.93 -6.82 7.01
C TRP A 194 15.60 -5.52 7.74
N PHE A 195 16.59 -4.88 8.37
CA PHE A 195 16.38 -3.66 9.15
C PHE A 195 15.99 -2.50 8.24
N ILE A 196 16.75 -2.30 7.16
CA ILE A 196 16.42 -1.30 6.14
C ILE A 196 15.09 -1.64 5.48
N SER A 197 14.81 -2.91 5.19
CA SER A 197 13.53 -3.34 4.64
C SER A 197 12.35 -2.91 5.53
N GLY A 198 12.44 -3.18 6.84
CA GLY A 198 11.44 -2.76 7.82
C GLY A 198 11.28 -1.24 7.90
N ILE A 199 12.30 -0.45 7.57
CA ILE A 199 12.20 1.01 7.47
C ILE A 199 11.49 1.43 6.19
N ILE A 200 11.94 0.93 5.04
CA ILE A 200 11.51 1.47 3.75
C ILE A 200 10.12 0.96 3.34
N TYR A 201 9.69 -0.20 3.85
CA TYR A 201 8.37 -0.79 3.61
C TYR A 201 7.19 0.13 3.98
N PRO A 202 7.06 0.60 5.24
CA PRO A 202 6.04 1.58 5.59
C PRO A 202 6.20 2.88 4.80
N CYS A 203 7.43 3.30 4.55
CA CYS A 203 7.73 4.60 3.97
C CYS A 203 7.25 4.76 2.53
N PHE A 204 7.38 3.74 1.67
CA PHE A 204 6.80 3.82 0.32
C PHE A 204 5.27 3.84 0.39
N SER A 205 4.71 2.97 1.24
CA SER A 205 3.26 2.78 1.34
C SER A 205 2.56 4.08 1.72
N TYR A 206 3.14 4.82 2.68
CA TYR A 206 2.55 6.06 3.16
C TYR A 206 2.50 7.20 2.15
N LEU A 207 3.37 7.21 1.13
CA LEU A 207 3.29 8.21 0.07
C LEU A 207 1.95 8.12 -0.68
N THR A 208 1.38 6.90 -0.78
CA THR A 208 0.04 6.69 -1.38
C THR A 208 -1.10 6.96 -0.40
N LEU A 209 -0.88 6.73 0.91
CA LEU A 209 -1.93 6.80 1.94
C LEU A 209 -2.15 8.21 2.50
N THR A 210 -1.14 9.08 2.37
CA THR A 210 -1.14 10.44 2.92
C THR A 210 -2.40 11.27 2.56
N PRO A 211 -2.96 11.20 1.33
CA PRO A 211 -4.18 11.96 1.01
C PRO A 211 -5.47 11.43 1.65
N VAL A 212 -5.51 10.14 2.03
CA VAL A 212 -6.74 9.44 2.43
C VAL A 212 -6.86 9.30 3.95
N LEU A 213 -5.77 8.92 4.61
CA LEU A 213 -5.79 8.62 6.04
C LEU A 213 -6.21 9.79 6.94
N PRO A 214 -5.80 11.04 6.69
CA PRO A 214 -6.31 12.18 7.45
C PRO A 214 -7.85 12.32 7.35
N SER A 215 -8.40 12.19 6.15
CA SER A 215 -9.84 12.29 5.92
C SER A 215 -10.61 11.13 6.56
N MET A 216 -10.01 9.94 6.58
CA MET A 216 -10.57 8.78 7.28
C MET A 216 -10.59 9.00 8.81
N SER A 217 -9.51 9.55 9.36
CA SER A 217 -9.37 9.80 10.79
C SER A 217 -10.32 10.88 11.29
N ALA A 218 -10.65 11.86 10.43
CA ALA A 218 -11.57 12.95 10.71
C ALA A 218 -12.96 12.46 11.16
N GLN A 219 -13.39 11.30 10.64
CA GLN A 219 -14.68 10.66 10.94
C GLN A 219 -14.75 10.08 12.37
N ALA A 220 -13.64 9.95 13.08
CA ALA A 220 -13.64 9.46 14.46
C ALA A 220 -14.29 10.50 15.40
N PRO A 221 -15.12 10.08 16.39
CA PRO A 221 -15.79 11.00 17.30
C PRO A 221 -14.83 11.91 18.08
N ASN A 222 -13.67 11.40 18.49
CA ASN A 222 -12.66 12.14 19.23
C ASN A 222 -11.25 11.67 18.86
N LYS A 223 -10.24 12.44 19.29
CA LYS A 223 -8.83 12.19 18.98
C LYS A 223 -8.34 10.85 19.54
N ARG A 224 -8.79 10.46 20.74
CA ARG A 224 -8.39 9.19 21.36
C ARG A 224 -8.87 7.99 20.54
N THR A 225 -10.12 8.00 20.11
CA THR A 225 -10.70 6.97 19.23
C THR A 225 -9.95 6.90 17.91
N SER A 226 -9.61 8.05 17.33
CA SER A 226 -8.84 8.12 16.08
C SER A 226 -7.48 7.42 16.19
N ILE A 227 -6.66 7.81 17.16
CA ILE A 227 -5.32 7.22 17.36
C ILE A 227 -5.44 5.72 17.68
N THR A 228 -6.39 5.33 18.53
CA THR A 228 -6.65 3.92 18.83
C THR A 228 -7.02 3.12 17.57
N ALA A 229 -7.86 3.67 16.68
CA ALA A 229 -8.20 3.03 15.42
C ALA A 229 -6.97 2.82 14.53
N GLY A 230 -6.09 3.82 14.47
CA GLY A 230 -4.84 3.73 13.73
C GLY A 230 -3.92 2.63 14.25
N ILE A 231 -3.72 2.55 15.57
CA ILE A 231 -2.86 1.53 16.21
C ILE A 231 -3.44 0.12 16.00
N ILE A 232 -4.74 -0.08 16.22
CA ILE A 232 -5.40 -1.37 16.00
C ILE A 232 -5.28 -1.79 14.54
N GLY A 233 -5.47 -0.84 13.61
CA GLY A 233 -5.29 -1.09 12.19
C GLY A 233 -3.87 -1.51 11.84
N CYS A 234 -2.86 -0.83 12.39
CA CYS A 234 -1.45 -1.17 12.18
C CYS A 234 -1.15 -2.58 12.71
N LEU A 235 -1.66 -2.92 13.89
CA LEU A 235 -1.47 -4.24 14.49
C LEU A 235 -2.13 -5.34 13.64
N ALA A 236 -3.40 -5.15 13.26
CA ALA A 236 -4.14 -6.10 12.44
C ALA A 236 -3.45 -6.34 11.08
N PHE A 237 -2.97 -5.27 10.44
CA PHE A 237 -2.21 -5.37 9.20
C PHE A 237 -0.91 -6.19 9.37
N HIS A 238 -0.11 -5.94 10.42
CA HIS A 238 1.14 -6.67 10.63
C HIS A 238 0.91 -8.13 11.04
N LEU A 239 -0.18 -8.44 11.74
CA LEU A 239 -0.55 -9.83 12.03
C LEU A 239 -0.91 -10.58 10.74
N ALA A 240 -1.68 -9.95 9.85
CA ALA A 240 -1.98 -10.52 8.53
C ALA A 240 -0.71 -10.69 7.68
N LEU A 241 0.18 -9.71 7.70
CA LEU A 241 1.48 -9.75 7.04
C LEU A 241 2.32 -10.93 7.52
N LEU A 242 2.48 -11.08 8.84
CA LEU A 242 3.24 -12.18 9.42
C LEU A 242 2.60 -13.54 9.09
N ALA A 243 1.28 -13.66 9.17
CA ALA A 243 0.60 -14.90 8.80
C ALA A 243 0.95 -15.34 7.37
N LEU A 244 0.98 -14.42 6.40
CA LEU A 244 1.36 -14.74 5.03
C LEU A 244 2.85 -14.99 4.86
N VAL A 245 3.71 -14.21 5.50
CA VAL A 245 5.16 -14.43 5.42
C VAL A 245 5.55 -15.78 5.99
N PHE A 246 4.94 -16.20 7.10
CA PHE A 246 5.12 -17.55 7.64
C PHE A 246 4.53 -18.63 6.72
N ALA A 247 3.38 -18.37 6.10
CA ALA A 247 2.84 -19.26 5.07
C ALA A 247 3.81 -19.43 3.90
N MET A 248 4.46 -18.35 3.46
CA MET A 248 5.47 -18.39 2.41
C MET A 248 6.69 -19.20 2.82
N PHE A 249 7.17 -19.04 4.05
CA PHE A 249 8.26 -19.85 4.59
C PHE A 249 7.93 -21.35 4.62
N ALA A 250 6.70 -21.71 5.00
CA ALA A 250 6.24 -23.09 5.03
C ALA A 250 6.09 -23.73 3.63
N ASN A 251 6.14 -22.93 2.55
CA ASN A 251 5.78 -23.33 1.20
C ASN A 251 6.82 -22.86 0.15
N LEU A 252 8.09 -22.68 0.53
CA LEU A 252 9.12 -22.15 -0.37
C LEU A 252 9.30 -22.97 -1.66
N ASP A 253 9.09 -24.28 -1.59
CA ASP A 253 9.16 -25.24 -2.69
C ASP A 253 8.16 -24.93 -3.81
N VAL A 254 6.94 -24.51 -3.47
CA VAL A 254 5.90 -24.14 -4.47
C VAL A 254 5.97 -22.67 -4.89
N LEU A 255 6.69 -21.84 -4.13
CA LEU A 255 6.83 -20.40 -4.41
C LEU A 255 7.96 -20.04 -5.37
N GLY A 256 8.98 -20.89 -5.51
CA GLY A 256 10.12 -20.66 -6.38
C GLY A 256 9.71 -20.23 -7.80
N GLY A 257 10.18 -19.06 -8.23
CA GLY A 257 9.91 -18.52 -9.57
C GLY A 257 8.47 -18.03 -9.82
N LYS A 258 7.60 -17.99 -8.81
CA LYS A 258 6.23 -17.46 -8.94
C LYS A 258 6.22 -15.94 -8.72
N LEU A 259 5.65 -15.20 -9.67
CA LEU A 259 5.47 -13.75 -9.55
C LEU A 259 4.24 -13.38 -8.72
N VAL A 260 3.30 -14.30 -8.53
CA VAL A 260 2.11 -14.11 -7.69
C VAL A 260 2.05 -15.20 -6.60
N PRO A 261 2.96 -15.17 -5.60
CA PRO A 261 3.09 -16.19 -4.56
C PRO A 261 1.78 -16.63 -3.91
N ASN A 262 0.86 -15.72 -3.62
CA ASN A 262 -0.37 -16.07 -2.90
C ASN A 262 -1.34 -16.90 -3.75
N ILE A 263 -1.24 -16.90 -5.08
CA ILE A 263 -1.96 -17.87 -5.93
C ILE A 263 -1.38 -19.27 -5.72
N ALA A 264 -0.06 -19.40 -5.62
CA ALA A 264 0.57 -20.69 -5.32
C ALA A 264 0.24 -21.17 -3.90
N LEU A 265 0.08 -20.26 -2.93
CA LEU A 265 -0.48 -20.63 -1.62
C LEU A 265 -1.95 -21.08 -1.72
N ALA A 266 -2.74 -20.48 -2.62
CA ALA A 266 -4.12 -20.90 -2.85
C ALA A 266 -4.22 -22.30 -3.46
N THR A 267 -3.30 -22.68 -4.36
CA THR A 267 -3.26 -24.04 -4.95
C THR A 267 -2.91 -25.12 -3.92
N VAL A 268 -2.20 -24.77 -2.84
CA VAL A 268 -1.97 -25.69 -1.70
C VAL A 268 -3.28 -26.10 -1.03
N MET A 269 -4.31 -25.23 -1.09
CA MET A 269 -5.65 -25.54 -0.59
C MET A 269 -6.46 -26.34 -1.60
N ASP A 270 -6.70 -25.77 -2.79
CA ASP A 270 -7.38 -26.41 -3.90
C ASP A 270 -7.25 -25.54 -5.17
N GLU A 271 -7.22 -26.15 -6.35
CA GLU A 271 -7.14 -25.41 -7.62
C GLU A 271 -8.34 -24.48 -7.85
N ARG A 272 -9.55 -24.86 -7.41
CA ARG A 272 -10.75 -24.02 -7.52
C ARG A 272 -10.67 -22.80 -6.61
N VAL A 273 -9.97 -22.91 -5.48
CA VAL A 273 -9.70 -21.78 -4.59
C VAL A 273 -8.74 -20.81 -5.28
N ALA A 274 -7.69 -21.33 -5.91
CA ALA A 274 -6.77 -20.53 -6.70
C ALA A 274 -7.46 -19.83 -7.89
N LEU A 275 -8.44 -20.47 -8.54
CA LEU A 275 -9.29 -19.83 -9.55
C LEU A 275 -10.00 -18.60 -9.00
N VAL A 276 -10.77 -18.79 -7.93
CA VAL A 276 -11.56 -17.71 -7.33
C VAL A 276 -10.63 -16.60 -6.84
N PHE A 277 -9.50 -16.98 -6.22
CA PHE A 277 -8.54 -16.03 -5.71
C PHE A 277 -7.81 -15.24 -6.80
N SER A 278 -7.48 -15.86 -7.94
CA SER A 278 -6.89 -15.14 -9.08
C SER A 278 -7.85 -14.10 -9.66
N VAL A 279 -9.14 -14.41 -9.77
CA VAL A 279 -10.18 -13.45 -10.16
C VAL A 279 -10.27 -12.31 -9.15
N MET A 280 -10.23 -12.61 -7.84
CA MET A 280 -10.22 -11.59 -6.79
C MET A 280 -9.00 -10.67 -6.89
N ILE A 281 -7.80 -11.21 -7.16
CA ILE A 281 -6.59 -10.41 -7.39
C ILE A 281 -6.77 -9.50 -8.61
N LEU A 282 -7.31 -10.00 -9.72
CA LEU A 282 -7.55 -9.18 -10.92
C LEU A 282 -8.53 -8.03 -10.64
N LEU A 283 -9.60 -8.30 -9.90
CA LEU A 283 -10.56 -7.28 -9.46
C LEU A 283 -9.89 -6.25 -8.52
N ALA A 284 -9.01 -6.70 -7.63
CA ALA A 284 -8.25 -5.82 -6.75
C ALA A 284 -7.26 -4.93 -7.54
N ILE A 285 -6.54 -5.51 -8.50
CA ILE A 285 -5.66 -4.77 -9.40
C ILE A 285 -6.46 -3.72 -10.18
N TYR A 286 -7.60 -4.10 -10.75
CA TYR A 286 -8.50 -3.17 -11.43
C TYR A 286 -8.95 -2.01 -10.51
N SER A 287 -9.32 -2.34 -9.27
CA SER A 287 -9.77 -1.36 -8.27
C SER A 287 -8.71 -0.34 -7.87
N SER A 288 -7.43 -0.67 -8.03
CA SER A 288 -6.30 0.23 -7.77
C SER A 288 -5.81 0.93 -9.03
N ALA A 289 -5.72 0.22 -10.15
CA ALA A 289 -5.24 0.73 -11.42
C ALA A 289 -6.06 1.92 -11.91
N CYS A 290 -7.39 1.84 -11.81
CA CYS A 290 -8.28 2.88 -12.33
C CYS A 290 -8.16 4.21 -11.55
N PRO A 291 -8.26 4.24 -10.21
CA PRO A 291 -8.05 5.48 -9.46
C PRO A 291 -6.64 6.05 -9.59
N MET A 292 -5.60 5.19 -9.66
CA MET A 292 -4.23 5.65 -9.87
C MET A 292 -4.07 6.33 -11.23
N MET A 293 -4.57 5.69 -12.30
CA MET A 293 -4.50 6.26 -13.64
C MET A 293 -5.32 7.55 -13.74
N TRP A 294 -6.54 7.56 -13.21
CA TRP A 294 -7.36 8.77 -13.15
C TRP A 294 -6.67 9.88 -12.36
N GLY A 295 -6.09 9.58 -11.20
CA GLY A 295 -5.38 10.55 -10.37
C GLY A 295 -4.18 11.18 -11.09
N THR A 296 -3.40 10.38 -11.81
CA THR A 296 -2.29 10.88 -12.64
C THR A 296 -2.81 11.73 -13.81
N ALA A 297 -3.83 11.26 -14.53
CA ALA A 297 -4.40 11.99 -15.67
C ALA A 297 -4.98 13.34 -15.23
N SER A 298 -5.81 13.36 -14.18
CA SER A 298 -6.45 14.58 -13.65
C SER A 298 -5.43 15.55 -13.03
N LYS A 299 -4.27 15.06 -12.58
CA LYS A 299 -3.15 15.92 -12.14
C LYS A 299 -2.51 16.68 -13.31
N LEU A 300 -2.37 16.03 -14.47
CA LEU A 300 -1.74 16.60 -15.67
C LEU A 300 -2.74 17.41 -16.53
N PHE A 301 -3.98 16.96 -16.60
CA PHE A 301 -5.02 17.50 -17.47
C PHE A 301 -6.27 17.81 -16.64
N LYS A 302 -6.54 19.09 -16.38
CA LYS A 302 -7.59 19.51 -15.42
C LYS A 302 -9.03 19.34 -15.91
N ASP A 303 -9.25 19.37 -17.22
CA ASP A 303 -10.58 19.25 -17.82
C ASP A 303 -10.79 17.84 -18.37
N GLU A 304 -11.52 17.01 -17.60
CA GLU A 304 -11.79 15.60 -17.92
C GLU A 304 -12.61 15.41 -19.21
N HIS A 305 -13.34 16.43 -19.65
CA HIS A 305 -14.13 16.36 -20.88
C HIS A 305 -13.31 16.74 -22.12
N SER A 306 -12.17 17.42 -21.93
CA SER A 306 -11.32 17.88 -23.03
C SER A 306 -10.70 16.73 -23.82
N LEU A 307 -10.49 16.96 -25.12
CA LEU A 307 -9.73 16.04 -25.97
C LEU A 307 -8.31 15.81 -25.44
N LYS A 308 -7.71 16.83 -24.82
CA LYS A 308 -6.37 16.75 -24.21
C LYS A 308 -6.33 15.73 -23.07
N TYR A 309 -7.34 15.70 -22.19
CA TYR A 309 -7.45 14.68 -21.15
C TYR A 309 -7.57 13.29 -21.74
N LYS A 310 -8.48 13.10 -22.71
CA LYS A 310 -8.73 11.77 -23.30
C LYS A 310 -7.49 11.21 -23.99
N LEU A 311 -6.87 12.00 -24.88
CA LEU A 311 -5.65 11.60 -25.58
C LEU A 311 -4.46 11.45 -24.62
N GLY A 312 -4.34 12.34 -23.63
CA GLY A 312 -3.33 12.28 -22.59
C GLY A 312 -3.41 11.00 -21.75
N THR A 313 -4.62 10.63 -21.32
CA THR A 313 -4.88 9.37 -20.60
C THR A 313 -4.51 8.16 -21.44
N LEU A 314 -4.90 8.11 -22.72
CA LEU A 314 -4.52 7.02 -23.61
C LEU A 314 -3.00 6.94 -23.83
N ALA A 315 -2.32 8.08 -23.95
CA ALA A 315 -0.87 8.13 -24.06
C ALA A 315 -0.17 7.63 -22.79
N LEU A 316 -0.69 7.98 -21.60
CA LEU A 316 -0.17 7.47 -20.33
C LEU A 316 -0.40 5.96 -20.22
N ILE A 317 -1.57 5.45 -20.58
CA ILE A 317 -1.83 3.99 -20.57
C ILE A 317 -0.89 3.27 -21.54
N ALA A 318 -0.69 3.81 -22.75
CA ALA A 318 0.27 3.27 -23.71
C ALA A 318 1.70 3.29 -23.16
N GLY A 319 2.11 4.37 -22.49
CA GLY A 319 3.40 4.44 -21.80
C GLY A 319 3.54 3.36 -20.71
N GLY A 320 2.50 3.16 -19.91
CA GLY A 320 2.47 2.08 -18.91
C GLY A 320 2.54 0.69 -19.52
N MET A 321 1.91 0.47 -20.66
CA MET A 321 2.01 -0.79 -21.41
C MET A 321 3.43 -1.06 -21.92
N VAL A 322 4.12 -0.03 -22.42
CA VAL A 322 5.53 -0.16 -22.84
C VAL A 322 6.40 -0.57 -21.66
N VAL A 323 6.25 0.10 -20.50
CA VAL A 323 7.02 -0.25 -19.29
C VAL A 323 6.69 -1.66 -18.81
N SER A 324 5.39 -2.01 -18.74
CA SER A 324 4.95 -3.34 -18.31
C SER A 324 5.40 -4.47 -19.24
N TYR A 325 5.67 -4.18 -20.52
CA TYR A 325 6.21 -5.15 -21.46
C TYR A 325 7.68 -5.46 -21.21
N PHE A 326 8.49 -4.42 -20.91
CA PHE A 326 9.92 -4.58 -20.70
C PHE A 326 10.31 -5.02 -19.28
N PHE A 327 9.47 -4.71 -18.28
CA PHE A 327 9.80 -4.93 -16.88
C PHE A 327 8.78 -5.85 -16.19
N PRO A 328 9.21 -7.05 -15.74
CA PRO A 328 8.37 -7.95 -14.96
C PRO A 328 7.93 -7.35 -13.61
N LEU A 329 6.92 -7.97 -13.01
CA LEU A 329 6.26 -7.48 -11.79
C LEU A 329 7.26 -7.30 -10.63
N ASP A 330 8.12 -8.28 -10.43
CA ASP A 330 9.10 -8.31 -9.36
C ASP A 330 10.17 -7.22 -9.51
N VAL A 331 10.66 -7.00 -10.73
CA VAL A 331 11.58 -5.90 -11.07
C VAL A 331 10.94 -4.55 -10.76
N LEU A 332 9.69 -4.35 -11.19
CA LEU A 332 8.99 -3.09 -10.96
C LEU A 332 8.76 -2.82 -9.47
N ILE A 333 8.34 -3.83 -8.70
CA ILE A 333 8.21 -3.73 -7.24
C ILE A 333 9.56 -3.39 -6.62
N ASN A 334 10.62 -4.13 -6.98
CA ASN A 334 11.95 -3.95 -6.43
C ASN A 334 12.45 -2.51 -6.62
N PHE A 335 12.36 -2.03 -7.85
CA PHE A 335 12.87 -0.72 -8.24
C PHE A 335 11.99 0.40 -7.67
N ILE A 336 10.69 0.38 -7.95
CA ILE A 336 9.80 1.50 -7.61
C ILE A 336 9.58 1.56 -6.10
N PHE A 337 9.23 0.45 -5.44
CA PHE A 337 9.01 0.46 -3.98
C PHE A 337 10.32 0.61 -3.19
N GLY A 338 11.43 0.05 -3.67
CA GLY A 338 12.76 0.29 -3.10
C GLY A 338 13.11 1.78 -3.10
N LEU A 339 13.13 2.40 -4.29
CA LEU A 339 13.48 3.81 -4.48
C LEU A 339 12.57 4.74 -3.66
N THR A 340 11.25 4.53 -3.76
CA THR A 340 10.27 5.37 -3.07
C THR A 340 10.22 5.11 -1.58
N GLY A 341 10.63 3.92 -1.13
CA GLY A 341 10.80 3.63 0.29
C GLY A 341 11.94 4.43 0.92
N TYR A 342 13.09 4.55 0.25
CA TYR A 342 14.18 5.42 0.69
C TYR A 342 13.76 6.91 0.67
N ALA A 343 13.10 7.35 -0.40
CA ALA A 343 12.59 8.72 -0.49
C ALA A 343 11.55 9.01 0.61
N GLY A 344 10.63 8.08 0.85
CA GLY A 344 9.62 8.16 1.90
C GLY A 344 10.25 8.22 3.30
N ALA A 345 11.33 7.47 3.54
CA ALA A 345 12.06 7.51 4.82
C ALA A 345 12.68 8.89 5.06
N ALA A 346 13.28 9.50 4.03
CA ALA A 346 13.81 10.85 4.10
C ALA A 346 12.70 11.90 4.35
N ILE A 347 11.57 11.79 3.64
CA ILE A 347 10.40 12.67 3.83
C ILE A 347 9.85 12.54 5.24
N MET A 348 9.74 11.32 5.77
CA MET A 348 9.26 11.07 7.13
C MET A 348 10.20 11.66 8.18
N ALA A 349 11.52 11.46 8.05
CA ALA A 349 12.49 12.08 8.94
C ALA A 349 12.37 13.61 8.93
N ALA A 350 12.28 14.21 7.73
CA ALA A 350 12.11 15.64 7.57
C ALA A 350 10.78 16.16 8.18
N MET A 351 9.71 15.37 8.11
CA MET A 351 8.42 15.69 8.74
C MET A 351 8.55 15.79 10.26
N PHE A 352 9.21 14.82 10.91
CA PHE A 352 9.40 14.85 12.37
C PHE A 352 10.29 16.01 12.81
N VAL A 353 11.33 16.33 12.03
CA VAL A 353 12.15 17.53 12.25
C VAL A 353 11.31 18.80 12.12
N SER A 354 10.52 18.94 11.05
CA SER A 354 9.63 20.09 10.85
C SER A 354 8.63 20.24 12.00
N LYS A 355 8.00 19.14 12.42
CA LYS A 355 7.09 19.11 13.57
C LYS A 355 7.75 19.64 14.84
N PHE A 356 8.99 19.23 15.11
CA PHE A 356 9.74 19.67 16.28
C PHE A 356 10.05 21.18 16.24
N ILE A 357 10.45 21.69 15.08
CA ILE A 357 10.71 23.12 14.85
C ILE A 357 9.43 23.94 15.06
N LEU A 358 8.30 23.50 14.47
CA LEU A 358 7.00 24.16 14.60
C LEU A 358 6.52 24.17 16.06
N TYR A 359 6.75 23.08 16.80
CA TYR A 359 6.43 22.99 18.22
C TYR A 359 7.23 24.00 19.05
N ARG A 360 8.55 24.11 18.81
CA ARG A 360 9.41 25.09 19.50
C ARG A 360 8.97 26.53 19.23
N LYS A 361 8.66 26.86 17.97
CA LYS A 361 8.19 28.21 17.59
C LYS A 361 6.88 28.58 18.29
N LYS A 362 5.92 27.65 18.36
CA LYS A 362 4.66 27.87 19.11
C LYS A 362 4.89 28.06 20.61
N LYS A 363 5.87 27.36 21.18
CA LYS A 363 6.21 27.50 22.60
C LYS A 363 6.84 28.87 22.90
N MET A 364 7.74 29.35 22.04
CA MET A 364 8.36 30.67 22.16
C MET A 364 7.32 31.79 22.11
N LEU A 365 6.43 31.77 21.12
CA LEU A 365 5.35 32.77 20.98
C LEU A 365 4.37 32.78 22.16
N LYS A 366 4.16 31.64 22.83
CA LYS A 366 3.34 31.57 24.05
C LYS A 366 4.09 32.06 25.30
N GLY A 367 5.42 31.94 25.32
CA GLY A 367 6.27 32.46 26.40
C GLY A 367 6.33 33.99 26.36
N GLU A 368 6.54 34.56 25.18
CA GLU A 368 6.57 36.02 24.97
C GLU A 368 5.23 36.69 25.35
N ASN A 369 4.08 36.07 25.05
CA ASN A 369 2.77 36.60 25.43
C ASN A 369 2.46 36.52 26.94
N ASN A 370 3.19 35.70 27.71
CA ASN A 370 3.00 35.58 29.15
C ASN A 370 3.93 36.49 29.97
N GLU A 371 4.93 37.14 29.34
CA GLU A 371 5.82 38.12 30.00
C GLU A 371 5.35 39.57 29.82
N VAL A 372 4.25 39.80 29.07
CA VAL A 372 3.67 41.13 28.80
C VAL A 372 2.41 41.41 29.65
N HIS A 373 2.10 40.53 30.59
CA HIS A 373 1.05 40.71 31.61
C HIS A 373 1.65 40.54 33.00
#